data_AF-A0A8D0QVW4-F1
#
_entry.id   AF-A0A8D0QVW4-F1
#
_cell.length_a   1.000
_cell.length_b   1.000
_cell.length_c   1.000
_cell.angle_alpha   90.00
_cell.angle_beta   90.00
_cell.angle_gamma   90.00
#
_symmetry.space_group_name_H-M   'P 1'
#
loop_
_entity.id
_entity.type
_entity.pdbx_description
1 polymer ?
#
loop_
_entity_poly.entity_id
_entity_poly.type
_entity_poly.pdbx_seq_one_letter_code
_entity_poly.pdbx_strand_id
1 'polypeptide(L)'
;MEYTGSQYIGEFVDGRMEGKAEYILPTETKYVGEMKDGMFHGQGTLYFPSGSRFDAVWEKGLVVKESLNLPTWTRLEKSLPAGMTAEMASTTPPQE
;
A
#
# COMPACT_ATOMS: atom_id res chain seq x y z
N MET A 1 33.19 6.81 -0.46
CA MET A 1 31.91 7.45 -0.85
C MET A 1 30.98 6.31 -1.21
N GLU A 2 30.36 5.71 -0.19
CA GLU A 2 29.40 4.62 -0.38
C GLU A 2 28.03 5.25 -0.60
N TYR A 3 27.65 5.21 -1.87
CA TYR A 3 26.48 5.87 -2.42
C TYR A 3 25.27 4.97 -2.14
N THR A 4 24.38 5.48 -1.28
CA THR A 4 22.97 5.06 -1.14
C THR A 4 22.78 3.65 -0.58
N GLY A 5 22.59 3.54 0.74
CA GLY A 5 22.15 2.32 1.43
C GLY A 5 20.75 1.82 1.07
N SER A 6 20.27 2.09 -0.16
CA SER A 6 19.10 1.44 -0.72
C SER A 6 19.48 0.07 -1.25
N GLN A 7 18.79 -0.97 -0.81
CA GLN A 7 19.01 -2.33 -1.26
C GLN A 7 17.78 -2.82 -2.01
N TYR A 8 17.97 -3.27 -3.25
CA TYR A 8 16.93 -3.92 -4.03
C TYR A 8 17.14 -5.44 -4.02
N ILE A 9 16.09 -6.18 -3.75
CA ILE A 9 16.05 -7.64 -3.69
C ILE A 9 14.82 -8.10 -4.47
N GLY A 10 14.99 -8.51 -5.71
CA GLY A 10 13.85 -8.95 -6.53
C GLY A 10 14.28 -9.66 -7.79
N GLU A 11 13.31 -10.14 -8.55
CA GLU A 11 13.56 -10.70 -9.86
C GLU A 11 13.93 -9.59 -10.87
N PHE A 12 14.96 -9.90 -11.66
CA PHE A 12 15.31 -9.14 -12.83
C PHE A 12 15.18 -10.05 -14.03
N VAL A 13 14.21 -9.78 -14.90
CA VAL A 13 14.01 -10.51 -16.14
C VAL A 13 14.49 -9.61 -17.27
N ASP A 14 15.44 -10.10 -18.07
CA ASP A 14 15.99 -9.36 -19.22
C ASP A 14 16.61 -7.98 -18.85
N GLY A 15 17.17 -7.87 -17.63
CA GLY A 15 17.72 -6.61 -17.12
C GLY A 15 16.66 -5.59 -16.69
N ARG A 16 15.39 -5.97 -16.62
CA ARG A 16 14.28 -5.16 -16.10
C ARG A 16 13.76 -5.74 -14.79
N MET A 17 13.38 -4.86 -13.87
CA MET A 17 12.75 -5.27 -12.61
C MET A 17 11.35 -5.79 -12.92
N GLU A 18 11.15 -7.09 -12.73
CA GLU A 18 9.92 -7.81 -13.08
C GLU A 18 9.58 -8.78 -11.96
N GLY A 19 8.28 -8.97 -11.70
CA GLY A 19 7.80 -9.91 -10.70
C GLY A 19 7.85 -9.33 -9.29
N LYS A 20 8.13 -10.18 -8.29
CA LYS A 20 8.12 -9.78 -6.88
C LYS A 20 9.47 -9.21 -6.49
N ALA A 21 9.43 -8.06 -5.83
CA ALA A 21 10.61 -7.33 -5.43
C ALA A 21 10.42 -6.64 -4.08
N GLU A 22 11.54 -6.52 -3.39
CA GLU A 22 11.70 -5.84 -2.12
C GLU A 22 12.72 -4.72 -2.30
N TYR A 23 12.33 -3.50 -1.95
CA TYR A 23 13.16 -2.32 -2.06
C TYR A 23 13.31 -1.66 -0.70
N ILE A 24 14.50 -1.77 -0.13
CA ILE A 24 14.86 -1.17 1.14
C ILE A 24 15.43 0.21 0.82
N LEU A 25 14.83 1.26 1.36
CA LEU A 25 15.26 2.63 1.23
C LEU A 25 16.30 2.96 2.31
N PRO A 26 17.17 3.98 2.09
CA PRO A 26 18.12 4.44 3.09
C PRO A 26 17.44 5.03 4.34
N THR A 27 16.15 5.36 4.27
CA THR A 27 15.31 5.77 5.39
C THR A 27 14.81 4.57 6.22
N GLU A 28 15.41 3.39 6.07
CA GLU A 28 15.01 2.16 6.77
C GLU A 28 13.55 1.74 6.44
N THR A 29 12.99 2.32 5.39
CA THR A 29 11.66 2.00 4.88
C THR A 29 11.80 0.86 3.89
N LYS A 30 11.00 -0.18 4.02
CA LYS A 30 11.06 -1.37 3.18
C LYS A 30 9.79 -1.47 2.35
N TYR A 31 9.91 -1.41 1.03
CA TYR A 31 8.84 -1.73 0.10
C TYR A 31 8.88 -3.22 -0.23
N VAL A 32 7.74 -3.90 -0.22
CA VAL A 32 7.61 -5.29 -0.69
C VAL A 32 6.41 -5.35 -1.60
N GLY A 33 6.61 -5.66 -2.86
CA GLY A 33 5.49 -5.70 -3.80
C GLY A 33 5.87 -6.27 -5.15
N GLU A 34 4.98 -6.06 -6.11
CA GLU A 34 5.25 -6.42 -7.49
C GLU A 34 5.83 -5.23 -8.26
N MET A 35 6.71 -5.54 -9.21
CA MET A 35 7.35 -4.60 -10.11
C MET A 35 7.26 -5.12 -11.52
N LYS A 36 7.10 -4.20 -12.46
CA LYS A 36 6.95 -4.49 -13.87
C LYS A 36 7.63 -3.40 -14.67
N ASP A 37 8.53 -3.78 -15.57
CA ASP A 37 9.28 -2.85 -16.41
C ASP A 37 10.04 -1.76 -15.62
N GLY A 38 10.51 -2.07 -14.40
CA GLY A 38 11.17 -1.04 -13.56
C GLY A 38 10.21 -0.14 -12.75
N MET A 39 8.90 -0.36 -12.84
CA MET A 39 7.89 0.43 -12.12
C MET A 39 7.14 -0.42 -11.09
N PHE A 40 6.66 0.19 -10.01
CA PHE A 40 5.76 -0.47 -9.06
C PHE A 40 4.46 -0.88 -9.75
N HIS A 41 4.07 -2.14 -9.56
CA HIS A 41 2.89 -2.72 -10.17
C HIS A 41 2.23 -3.72 -9.20
N GLY A 42 0.94 -4.02 -9.38
CA GLY A 42 0.24 -4.99 -8.55
C GLY A 42 0.13 -4.55 -7.09
N GLN A 43 0.12 -5.51 -6.15
CA GLN A 43 0.03 -5.20 -4.72
C GLN A 43 1.42 -4.94 -4.14
N GLY A 44 1.55 -3.88 -3.34
CA GLY A 44 2.78 -3.52 -2.66
C GLY A 44 2.53 -2.92 -1.28
N THR A 45 3.38 -3.27 -0.33
CA THR A 45 3.34 -2.82 1.06
C THR A 45 4.62 -2.08 1.40
N LEU A 46 4.48 -0.83 1.86
CA LEU A 46 5.58 -0.08 2.47
C LEU A 46 5.58 -0.30 3.98
N TYR A 47 6.72 -0.69 4.52
CA TYR A 47 7.01 -0.82 5.95
C TYR A 47 7.88 0.35 6.37
N PHE A 48 7.35 1.19 7.24
CA PHE A 48 8.08 2.33 7.79
C PHE A 48 8.80 1.93 9.09
N PRO A 49 9.95 2.55 9.40
CA PRO A 49 10.67 2.28 10.65
C PRO A 49 9.85 2.63 11.90
N SER A 50 8.84 3.51 11.76
CA SER A 50 7.88 3.81 12.82
C SER A 50 6.94 2.64 13.18
N GLY A 51 7.00 1.51 12.47
CA GLY A 51 6.08 0.38 12.62
C GLY A 51 4.76 0.53 11.87
N SER A 52 4.60 1.64 11.13
CA SER A 52 3.47 1.82 10.22
C SER A 52 3.66 0.99 8.96
N ARG A 53 2.57 0.43 8.44
CA ARG A 53 2.55 -0.22 7.13
C ARG A 53 1.54 0.46 6.22
N PHE A 54 1.86 0.53 4.94
CA PHE A 54 1.02 1.14 3.93
C PHE A 54 0.85 0.17 2.77
N ASP A 55 -0.30 -0.49 2.77
CA ASP A 55 -0.69 -1.47 1.76
C ASP A 55 -1.43 -0.76 0.63
N ALA A 56 -0.88 -0.82 -0.58
CA ALA A 56 -1.45 -0.17 -1.75
C ALA A 56 -1.29 -1.03 -3.01
N VAL A 57 -2.18 -0.83 -3.97
CA VAL A 57 -2.09 -1.37 -5.32
C VAL A 57 -1.48 -0.31 -6.21
N TRP A 58 -0.41 -0.67 -6.90
CA TRP A 58 0.35 0.17 -7.79
C TRP A 58 0.08 -0.24 -9.25
N GLU A 59 0.00 0.73 -10.15
CA GLU A 59 -0.06 0.50 -11.58
C GLU A 59 0.81 1.55 -12.27
N LYS A 60 1.89 1.09 -12.92
CA LYS A 60 2.85 1.96 -13.63
C LYS A 60 3.46 3.02 -12.69
N GLY A 61 3.72 2.65 -11.43
CA GLY A 61 4.25 3.55 -10.41
C GLY A 61 3.21 4.45 -9.72
N LEU A 62 1.93 4.38 -10.09
CA LEU A 62 0.86 5.16 -9.48
C LEU A 62 0.06 4.31 -8.49
N VAL A 63 -0.25 4.84 -7.32
CA VAL A 63 -1.19 4.20 -6.38
C VAL A 63 -2.59 4.23 -6.98
N VAL A 64 -3.13 3.07 -7.32
CA VAL A 64 -4.50 2.91 -7.86
C VAL A 64 -5.49 2.64 -6.75
N LYS A 65 -5.09 1.88 -5.73
CA LYS A 65 -5.97 1.48 -4.64
C LYS A 65 -5.20 1.40 -3.34
N GLU A 66 -5.49 2.29 -2.43
CA GLU A 66 -5.01 2.19 -1.06
C GLU A 66 -5.84 1.14 -0.33
N SER A 67 -5.19 0.07 0.14
CA SER A 67 -5.80 -0.89 1.04
C SER A 67 -5.62 -0.39 2.46
N LEU A 68 -6.22 0.75 2.78
CA LEU A 68 -6.50 1.05 4.17
C LEU A 68 -7.32 -0.14 4.68
N ASN A 69 -6.88 -0.72 5.80
CA ASN A 69 -7.70 -1.65 6.57
C ASN A 69 -8.84 -0.82 7.18
N LEU A 70 -9.70 -0.31 6.30
CA LEU A 70 -10.91 0.36 6.66
C LEU A 70 -11.75 -0.72 7.31
N PRO A 71 -12.11 -0.54 8.59
CA PRO A 71 -13.06 -1.45 9.20
C PRO A 71 -14.31 -1.50 8.32
N THR A 72 -14.93 -2.68 8.21
CA THR A 72 -16.01 -2.96 7.27
C THR A 72 -17.22 -2.02 7.38
N TRP A 73 -17.31 -1.20 8.43
CA TRP A 73 -18.27 -0.10 8.55
C TRP A 73 -18.05 1.08 7.58
N THR A 74 -16.88 1.22 6.95
CA THR A 74 -16.61 2.33 5.99
C THR A 74 -17.23 2.11 4.59
N ARG A 75 -17.88 0.96 4.36
CA ARG A 75 -18.50 0.59 3.07
C ARG A 75 -19.89 1.20 2.85
N LEU A 76 -20.55 1.75 3.88
CA LEU A 76 -21.95 2.18 3.79
C LEU A 76 -22.17 3.65 3.35
N GLU A 77 -21.16 4.51 3.35
CA GLU A 77 -21.35 5.95 3.05
C GLU A 77 -21.32 6.30 1.55
N LYS A 78 -20.70 5.46 0.70
CA LYS A 78 -20.45 5.84 -0.71
C LYS A 78 -21.64 5.62 -1.66
N SER A 79 -22.78 5.16 -1.15
CA SER A 79 -24.00 4.89 -1.94
C SER A 79 -25.24 5.62 -1.43
N LEU A 80 -25.09 6.76 -0.75
CA LEU A 80 -26.22 7.60 -0.38
C LEU A 80 -26.48 8.64 -1.49
N PRO A 81 -27.64 8.62 -2.18
CA PRO A 81 -28.03 9.75 -3.03
C PRO A 81 -28.13 11.00 -2.15
N ALA A 82 -27.64 12.13 -2.67
CA ALA A 82 -27.64 13.42 -1.98
C ALA A 82 -29.04 13.77 -1.46
N GLY A 83 -29.28 13.60 -0.15
CA GLY A 83 -30.58 13.96 0.43
C GLY A 83 -30.97 13.41 1.80
N MET A 84 -30.10 12.73 2.55
CA MET A 84 -30.47 12.22 3.88
C MET A 84 -29.39 12.53 4.92
N THR A 85 -29.77 13.41 5.84
CA THR A 85 -29.00 13.92 6.97
C THR A 85 -28.44 12.79 7.83
N ALA A 86 -27.16 12.91 8.16
CA ALA A 86 -26.49 12.11 9.16
C ALA A 86 -27.16 12.31 10.52
N GLU A 87 -27.75 11.26 11.06
CA GLU A 87 -28.09 11.18 12.47
C GLU A 87 -27.96 9.73 12.95
N MET A 88 -27.10 9.56 13.95
CA MET A 88 -27.11 8.49 14.96
C MET A 88 -26.42 7.16 14.61
N ALA A 89 -25.27 6.92 15.22
CA ALA A 89 -25.17 6.13 16.46
C ALA A 89 -23.73 5.67 16.70
N SER A 90 -23.10 6.22 17.75
CA SER A 90 -21.99 5.59 18.44
C SER A 90 -22.42 4.22 18.96
N THR A 91 -21.89 3.13 18.41
CA THR A 91 -21.87 1.86 19.13
C THR A 91 -20.62 1.07 18.76
N THR A 92 -19.77 0.93 19.76
CA THR A 92 -18.55 0.12 19.81
C THR A 92 -18.86 -1.33 19.38
N PRO A 93 -18.06 -1.98 18.51
CA PRO A 93 -18.23 -3.41 18.28
C PRO A 93 -17.74 -4.21 19.50
N PRO A 94 -18.49 -5.21 19.98
CA PRO A 94 -18.01 -6.11 21.05
C PRO A 94 -16.88 -6.98 20.51
N GLN A 95 -15.79 -7.08 21.27
CA GLN A 95 -14.75 -8.08 21.04
C GLN A 95 -15.22 -9.40 21.64
N GLU A 96 -15.23 -10.47 20.82
CA GLU A 96 -15.34 -11.85 21.28
C GLU A 96 -13.96 -12.36 21.76
#